data_AF-A0A1E5FZI1-F1
#
_entry.id   AF-A0A1E5FZI1-F1
#
_cell.length_a   1.000
_cell.length_b   1.000
_cell.length_c   1.000
_cell.angle_alpha   90.00
_cell.angle_beta   90.00
_cell.angle_gamma   90.00
#
_symmetry.space_group_name_H-M   'P 1'
#
loop_
_entity.id
_entity.type
_entity.pdbx_description
1 polymer ?
#
loop_
_entity_poly.entity_id
_entity_poly.type
_entity_poly.pdbx_seq_one_letter_code
_entity_poly.pdbx_strand_id
1 'polypeptide(L)'
;MKYDKTVYFDTFNVQRTTAADAITIDLVKLYEAIIFYDRIIISLEPGLGALDKLLRLLNYENLLRLLKNNIIVFSLENVTYKLSNKKNADFIIGKPDILPYEFDIDEVLENIFQSNGLKRRQKRELRSILHQNMQTINFNKIDKSTLSSNIIKEINDKQIIAESIKLMNDFMYDLYIKELLENAIYKVVFNSGNNLHMKFNDDISIERKNELFSLVGARIFSILRGNVVTFNSLECNATSIWGNPSTEAVIQGKLKSIYYKSGKTASAANFLINLDGIPNIKALIENKQIDIKKVMKIRGRAKNLRELLFNLGDSDENEIRKAYLDALQSKGSFIEKSIRFAIPTALGATDPIIGAGASFLDNFLIDKFKGNIRVSDIFDIK
;
A
#
# COMPACT_ATOMS: atom_id res chain seq x y z
N MET A 1 -5.74 16.86 18.43
CA MET A 1 -5.59 15.43 18.74
C MET A 1 -4.28 14.98 18.08
N LYS A 2 -3.30 14.46 18.83
CA LYS A 2 -2.02 14.02 18.24
C LYS A 2 -2.28 12.67 17.56
N TYR A 3 -2.32 12.62 16.24
CA TYR A 3 -2.48 11.34 15.53
C TYR A 3 -1.23 10.48 15.75
N ASP A 4 -1.41 9.24 16.20
CA ASP A 4 -0.32 8.27 16.27
C ASP A 4 0.17 7.97 14.85
N LYS A 5 1.49 8.09 14.66
CA LYS A 5 2.18 8.03 13.38
C LYS A 5 2.12 6.61 12.81
N THR A 6 1.05 6.31 12.08
CA THR A 6 0.69 4.93 11.75
C THR A 6 0.60 4.74 10.24
N VAL A 7 1.23 3.67 9.74
CA VAL A 7 1.08 3.22 8.34
C VAL A 7 0.34 1.89 8.29
N TYR A 8 -0.64 1.79 7.41
CA TYR A 8 -1.30 0.55 7.04
C TYR A 8 -0.57 -0.08 5.85
N PHE A 9 -0.14 -1.33 5.97
CA PHE A 9 0.65 -2.03 4.97
C PHE A 9 -0.18 -3.19 4.41
N ASP A 10 -0.71 -3.01 3.20
CA ASP A 10 -1.45 -4.05 2.48
C ASP A 10 -0.50 -5.04 1.81
N THR A 11 -0.60 -6.31 2.22
CA THR A 11 0.26 -7.41 1.79
C THR A 11 -0.39 -8.36 0.78
N PHE A 12 -1.69 -8.20 0.49
CA PHE A 12 -2.44 -9.19 -0.28
C PHE A 12 -2.89 -8.67 -1.65
N ASN A 13 -2.28 -9.20 -2.70
CA ASN A 13 -2.62 -8.91 -4.09
C ASN A 13 -3.58 -9.95 -4.65
N VAL A 14 -4.86 -9.59 -4.67
CA VAL A 14 -5.97 -10.43 -5.18
C VAL A 14 -5.91 -10.73 -6.69
N GLN A 15 -5.04 -10.05 -7.45
CA GLN A 15 -4.90 -10.24 -8.90
C GLN A 15 -3.77 -11.19 -9.31
N ARG A 16 -2.99 -11.69 -8.36
CA ARG A 16 -1.95 -12.69 -8.65
C ARG A 16 -2.59 -14.07 -8.76
N THR A 17 -2.14 -14.83 -9.74
CA THR A 17 -2.72 -16.13 -10.13
C THR A 17 -2.31 -17.29 -9.22
N THR A 18 -1.23 -17.13 -8.44
CA THR A 18 -0.77 -18.14 -7.48
C THR A 18 -0.85 -17.59 -6.05
N ALA A 19 -1.15 -18.45 -5.08
CA ALA A 19 -1.19 -18.08 -3.67
C ALA A 19 0.18 -17.59 -3.15
N ALA A 20 1.29 -18.09 -3.70
CA ALA A 20 2.64 -17.69 -3.32
C ALA A 20 2.98 -16.26 -3.78
N ASP A 21 2.49 -15.86 -4.97
CA ASP A 21 2.72 -14.51 -5.51
C ASP A 21 1.72 -13.48 -5.00
N ALA A 22 0.58 -13.93 -4.46
CA ALA A 22 -0.44 -13.06 -3.89
C ALA A 22 0.04 -12.33 -2.63
N ILE A 23 0.99 -12.90 -1.88
CA ILE A 23 1.53 -12.26 -0.68
C ILE A 23 2.76 -11.43 -1.03
N THR A 24 2.62 -10.11 -1.03
CA THR A 24 3.69 -9.17 -1.34
C THR A 24 4.07 -8.36 -0.11
N ILE A 25 5.32 -8.52 0.34
CA ILE A 25 5.94 -7.63 1.32
C ILE A 25 7.19 -7.07 0.66
N ASP A 26 7.15 -5.77 0.38
CA ASP A 26 8.33 -5.03 -0.06
C ASP A 26 9.22 -4.77 1.17
N LEU A 27 10.37 -5.43 1.23
CA LEU A 27 11.29 -5.34 2.36
C LEU A 27 11.84 -3.92 2.54
N VAL A 28 12.03 -3.19 1.45
CA VAL A 28 12.55 -1.81 1.48
C VAL A 28 11.50 -0.92 2.11
N LYS A 29 10.26 -0.97 1.61
CA LYS A 29 9.14 -0.25 2.23
C LYS A 29 8.98 -0.69 3.69
N LEU A 30 9.05 -1.98 4.03
CA LEU A 30 8.93 -2.40 5.42
C LEU A 30 10.01 -1.77 6.33
N TYR A 31 11.27 -1.76 5.90
CA TYR A 31 12.36 -1.19 6.71
C TYR A 31 12.23 0.33 6.83
N GLU A 32 11.82 1.00 5.77
CA GLU A 32 11.49 2.43 5.80
C GLU A 32 10.35 2.72 6.77
N ALA A 33 9.28 1.92 6.74
CA ALA A 33 8.17 2.05 7.68
C ALA A 33 8.65 1.93 9.13
N ILE A 34 9.56 0.98 9.41
CA ILE A 34 10.18 0.80 10.73
C ILE A 34 11.04 1.99 11.13
N ILE A 35 11.59 2.75 10.20
CA ILE A 35 12.36 3.95 10.54
C ILE A 35 11.42 5.11 10.85
N PHE A 36 10.37 5.32 10.05
CA PHE A 36 9.59 6.57 10.02
C PHE A 36 8.27 6.57 10.78
N TYR A 37 7.62 5.44 10.95
CA TYR A 37 6.30 5.37 11.58
C TYR A 37 6.40 4.87 13.01
N ASP A 38 5.64 5.44 13.93
CA ASP A 38 5.59 4.93 15.30
C ASP A 38 4.99 3.52 15.33
N ARG A 39 4.00 3.28 14.47
CA ARG A 39 3.31 1.99 14.36
C ARG A 39 3.09 1.59 12.89
N ILE A 40 3.19 0.29 12.63
CA ILE A 40 2.98 -0.35 11.33
C ILE A 40 1.89 -1.38 11.52
N ILE A 41 0.82 -1.27 10.74
CA ILE A 41 -0.30 -2.20 10.76
C ILE A 41 -0.20 -3.03 9.50
N ILE A 42 0.11 -4.31 9.64
CA ILE A 42 0.25 -5.21 8.50
C ILE A 42 -1.08 -5.95 8.31
N SER A 43 -1.67 -5.89 7.12
CA SER A 43 -2.85 -6.69 6.79
C SER A 43 -2.51 -8.17 6.81
N LEU A 44 -3.35 -9.01 7.39
CA LEU A 44 -3.22 -10.46 7.33
C LEU A 44 -4.45 -11.04 6.64
N GLU A 45 -4.22 -11.61 5.46
CA GLU A 45 -5.21 -12.36 4.71
C GLU A 45 -5.54 -13.70 5.39
N PRO A 46 -6.66 -14.35 5.00
CA PRO A 46 -6.95 -15.70 5.43
C PRO A 46 -5.79 -16.65 5.10
N GLY A 47 -5.32 -17.40 6.10
CA GLY A 47 -4.15 -18.27 5.98
C GLY A 47 -2.83 -17.65 6.44
N LEU A 48 -2.80 -16.36 6.80
CA LEU A 48 -1.67 -15.68 7.46
C LEU A 48 -0.33 -15.82 6.72
N GLY A 49 -0.32 -15.95 5.40
CA GLY A 49 0.89 -16.07 4.58
C GLY A 49 1.83 -14.86 4.72
N ALA A 50 1.29 -13.65 4.92
CA ALA A 50 2.09 -12.48 5.26
C ALA A 50 2.92 -12.67 6.54
N LEU A 51 2.37 -13.33 7.58
CA LEU A 51 3.10 -13.65 8.80
C LEU A 51 4.23 -14.67 8.55
N ASP A 52 3.98 -15.72 7.78
CA ASP A 52 5.02 -16.69 7.37
C ASP A 52 6.17 -15.97 6.65
N LYS A 53 5.83 -15.11 5.69
CA LYS A 53 6.84 -14.34 4.94
C LYS A 53 7.64 -13.39 5.84
N LEU A 54 7.00 -12.72 6.80
CA LEU A 54 7.71 -11.89 7.80
C LEU A 54 8.65 -12.71 8.68
N LEU A 55 8.25 -13.90 9.12
CA LEU A 55 9.12 -14.79 9.90
C LEU A 55 10.36 -15.18 9.12
N ARG A 56 10.24 -15.46 7.82
CA ARG A 56 11.39 -15.76 6.96
C ARG A 56 12.29 -14.55 6.71
N LEU A 57 11.70 -13.36 6.51
CA LEU A 57 12.44 -12.13 6.20
C LEU A 57 13.15 -11.54 7.42
N LEU A 58 12.46 -11.52 8.58
CA LEU A 58 12.94 -10.87 9.79
C LEU A 58 13.59 -11.84 10.77
N ASN A 59 13.29 -13.14 10.68
CA ASN A 59 13.48 -14.15 11.72
C ASN A 59 12.63 -13.92 12.98
N TYR A 60 12.54 -14.98 13.80
CA TYR A 60 11.79 -15.00 15.05
C TYR A 60 12.17 -13.84 16.00
N GLU A 61 13.46 -13.63 16.25
CA GLU A 61 13.92 -12.70 17.28
C GLU A 61 13.57 -11.26 16.93
N ASN A 62 13.76 -10.87 15.67
CA ASN A 62 13.47 -9.51 15.26
C ASN A 62 11.96 -9.26 15.14
N LEU A 63 11.18 -10.21 14.62
CA LEU A 63 9.73 -10.07 14.58
C LEU A 63 9.16 -9.95 16.00
N LEU A 64 9.59 -10.83 16.91
CA LEU A 64 9.20 -10.78 18.32
C LEU A 64 9.55 -9.43 18.96
N ARG A 65 10.75 -8.91 18.70
CA ARG A 65 11.16 -7.59 19.20
C ARG A 65 10.25 -6.48 18.67
N LEU A 66 9.91 -6.48 17.38
CA LEU A 66 9.04 -5.46 16.80
C LEU A 66 7.61 -5.52 17.39
N LEU A 67 7.08 -6.72 17.61
CA LEU A 67 5.77 -6.94 18.24
C LEU A 67 5.76 -6.51 19.70
N LYS A 68 6.77 -6.89 20.50
CA LYS A 68 6.87 -6.50 21.92
C LYS A 68 6.96 -4.99 22.13
N ASN A 69 7.55 -4.28 21.17
CA ASN A 69 7.64 -2.81 21.20
C ASN A 69 6.45 -2.13 20.51
N ASN A 70 5.42 -2.89 20.12
CA ASN A 70 4.22 -2.38 19.46
C ASN A 70 4.51 -1.59 18.17
N ILE A 71 5.65 -1.88 17.52
CA ILE A 71 6.08 -1.24 16.27
C ILE A 71 5.34 -1.87 15.10
N ILE A 72 5.22 -3.20 15.10
CA ILE A 72 4.38 -3.94 14.16
C ILE A 72 3.19 -4.47 14.93
N VAL A 73 2.01 -4.29 14.36
CA VAL A 73 0.77 -4.96 14.75
C VAL A 73 0.09 -5.51 13.50
N PHE A 74 -0.93 -6.33 13.70
CA PHE A 74 -1.58 -7.05 12.61
C PHE A 74 -3.06 -6.71 12.55
N SER A 75 -3.56 -6.48 11.33
CA SER A 75 -4.98 -6.34 11.03
C SER A 75 -5.46 -7.62 10.37
N LEU A 76 -6.21 -8.44 11.09
CA LEU A 76 -6.76 -9.69 10.57
C LEU A 76 -7.98 -9.41 9.68
N GLU A 77 -7.87 -9.80 8.42
CA GLU A 77 -8.87 -9.59 7.39
C GLU A 77 -9.64 -10.89 7.12
N ASN A 78 -10.65 -11.16 7.94
CA ASN A 78 -11.49 -12.35 7.82
C ASN A 78 -12.53 -12.19 6.71
N VAL A 79 -12.08 -11.94 5.48
CA VAL A 79 -12.95 -11.74 4.32
C VAL A 79 -12.47 -12.47 3.09
N THR A 80 -13.42 -12.84 2.25
CA THR A 80 -13.20 -13.29 0.88
C THR A 80 -14.00 -12.45 -0.10
N TYR A 81 -13.54 -12.39 -1.35
CA TYR A 81 -14.13 -11.61 -2.41
C TYR A 81 -14.87 -12.53 -3.38
N LYS A 82 -16.13 -12.19 -3.68
CA LYS A 82 -16.97 -12.99 -4.58
C LYS A 82 -17.59 -12.13 -5.66
N LEU A 83 -17.74 -12.74 -6.84
CA LEU A 83 -18.61 -12.25 -7.90
C LEU A 83 -19.63 -13.34 -8.23
N SER A 84 -20.90 -13.09 -7.94
CA SER A 84 -22.01 -14.02 -8.24
C SER A 84 -22.75 -13.62 -9.53
N ASN A 85 -23.51 -14.55 -10.11
CA ASN A 85 -24.39 -14.30 -11.28
C ASN A 85 -23.67 -13.70 -12.51
N LYS A 86 -22.45 -14.18 -12.80
CA LYS A 86 -21.69 -13.77 -13.99
C LYS A 86 -22.34 -14.34 -15.24
N LYS A 87 -22.48 -13.54 -16.29
CA LYS A 87 -22.98 -14.00 -17.60
C LYS A 87 -22.28 -13.25 -18.72
N ASN A 88 -21.23 -13.87 -19.26
CA ASN A 88 -20.36 -13.25 -20.26
C ASN A 88 -21.12 -12.90 -21.56
N ALA A 89 -22.04 -13.77 -22.00
CA ALA A 89 -22.83 -13.55 -23.22
C ALA A 89 -23.68 -12.27 -23.16
N ASP A 90 -24.08 -11.85 -21.96
CA ASP A 90 -24.88 -10.64 -21.71
C ASP A 90 -24.03 -9.52 -21.09
N PHE A 91 -22.69 -9.67 -21.08
CA PHE A 91 -21.76 -8.72 -20.46
C PHE A 91 -22.08 -8.37 -19.01
N ILE A 92 -22.59 -9.35 -18.24
CA ILE A 92 -22.85 -9.24 -16.81
C ILE A 92 -21.59 -9.67 -16.06
N ILE A 93 -20.91 -8.69 -15.45
CA ILE A 93 -19.71 -8.91 -14.64
C ILE A 93 -20.06 -9.67 -13.35
N GLY A 94 -21.28 -9.44 -12.85
CA GLY A 94 -21.84 -10.11 -11.68
C GLY A 94 -22.08 -9.15 -10.51
N LYS A 95 -22.55 -9.69 -9.39
CA LYS A 95 -22.75 -8.96 -8.15
C LYS A 95 -21.49 -9.08 -7.27
N PRO A 96 -20.75 -7.98 -7.05
CA PRO A 96 -19.60 -7.99 -6.15
C PRO A 96 -20.05 -8.12 -4.70
N ASP A 97 -19.33 -8.91 -3.93
CA ASP A 97 -19.61 -9.10 -2.50
C ASP A 97 -18.31 -9.31 -1.70
N ILE A 98 -18.36 -8.90 -0.43
CA ILE A 98 -17.33 -9.15 0.57
C ILE A 98 -17.99 -10.02 1.64
N LEU A 99 -17.52 -11.25 1.76
CA LEU A 99 -18.10 -12.23 2.66
C LEU A 99 -17.16 -12.49 3.83
N PRO A 100 -17.67 -12.65 5.06
CA PRO A 100 -16.87 -13.16 6.17
C PRO A 100 -16.21 -14.48 5.80
N TYR A 101 -14.98 -14.68 6.27
CA TYR A 101 -14.23 -15.92 6.13
C TYR A 101 -13.78 -16.38 7.52
N GLU A 102 -14.34 -17.49 7.98
CA GLU A 102 -13.99 -18.09 9.27
C GLU A 102 -12.87 -19.12 9.07
N PHE A 103 -11.84 -19.04 9.92
CA PHE A 103 -10.80 -20.06 10.00
C PHE A 103 -10.25 -20.14 11.42
N ASP A 104 -9.73 -21.32 11.77
CA ASP A 104 -9.03 -21.50 13.04
C ASP A 104 -7.63 -20.87 12.95
N ILE A 105 -7.48 -19.71 13.59
CA ILE A 105 -6.23 -18.97 13.58
C ILE A 105 -5.11 -19.75 14.26
N ASP A 106 -5.41 -20.53 15.31
CA ASP A 106 -4.40 -21.24 16.07
C ASP A 106 -3.88 -22.47 15.32
N GLU A 107 -4.75 -23.12 14.53
CA GLU A 107 -4.37 -24.17 13.59
C GLU A 107 -3.40 -23.63 12.51
N VAL A 108 -3.75 -22.50 11.88
CA VAL A 108 -2.91 -21.87 10.85
C VAL A 108 -1.58 -21.41 11.45
N LEU A 109 -1.58 -20.80 12.63
CA LEU A 109 -0.37 -20.40 13.33
C LEU A 109 0.53 -21.61 13.64
N GLU A 110 -0.05 -22.74 14.04
CA GLU A 110 0.73 -23.94 14.32
C GLU A 110 1.47 -24.45 13.07
N ASN A 111 0.79 -24.47 11.92
CA ASN A 111 1.40 -24.83 10.63
C ASN A 111 2.54 -23.89 10.25
N ILE A 112 2.35 -22.57 10.39
CA ILE A 112 3.38 -21.56 10.11
C ILE A 112 4.58 -21.70 11.06
N PHE A 113 4.32 -21.93 12.35
CA PHE A 113 5.41 -22.09 13.31
C PHE A 113 6.22 -23.36 13.08
N GLN A 114 5.58 -24.44 12.63
CA GLN A 114 6.25 -25.67 12.23
C GLN A 114 7.11 -25.47 10.99
N SER A 115 6.58 -24.83 9.94
CA SER A 115 7.33 -24.56 8.71
C SER A 115 8.54 -23.65 8.93
N ASN A 116 8.47 -22.76 9.93
CA ASN A 116 9.58 -21.89 10.34
C ASN A 116 10.50 -22.51 11.41
N GLY A 117 10.32 -23.79 11.76
CA GLY A 117 11.21 -24.51 12.68
C GLY A 117 11.21 -23.97 14.12
N LEU A 118 10.14 -23.29 14.56
CA LEU A 118 10.09 -22.68 15.89
C LEU A 118 10.01 -23.75 16.99
N LYS A 119 10.81 -23.60 18.04
CA LYS A 119 10.78 -24.47 19.22
C LYS A 119 9.53 -24.22 20.05
N ARG A 120 9.09 -25.22 20.84
CA ARG A 120 7.87 -25.14 21.69
C ARG A 120 7.76 -23.84 22.52
N ARG A 121 8.86 -23.39 23.13
CA ARG A 121 8.89 -22.12 23.89
C ARG A 121 8.64 -20.90 23.00
N GLN A 122 9.28 -20.86 21.84
CA GLN A 122 9.13 -19.78 20.85
C GLN A 122 7.69 -19.71 20.32
N LYS A 123 7.10 -20.87 20.01
CA LYS A 123 5.70 -20.97 19.57
C LYS A 123 4.74 -20.35 20.59
N ARG A 124 4.88 -20.74 21.86
CA ARG A 124 4.02 -20.25 22.96
C ARG A 124 4.15 -18.74 23.15
N GLU A 125 5.40 -18.25 23.17
CA GLU A 125 5.68 -16.82 23.35
C GLU A 125 5.15 -15.98 22.18
N LEU A 126 5.47 -16.37 20.94
CA LEU A 126 5.02 -15.65 19.76
C LEU A 126 3.49 -15.70 19.63
N ARG A 127 2.84 -16.85 19.85
CA ARG A 127 1.38 -16.97 19.84
C ARG A 127 0.73 -15.99 20.81
N SER A 128 1.21 -15.93 22.05
CA SER A 128 0.68 -15.02 23.07
C SER A 128 0.78 -13.56 22.63
N ILE A 129 1.91 -13.17 22.04
CA ILE A 129 2.14 -11.79 21.60
C ILE A 129 1.35 -11.46 20.34
N LEU A 130 1.20 -12.42 19.41
CA LEU A 130 0.37 -12.23 18.22
C LEU A 130 -1.09 -11.97 18.59
N HIS A 131 -1.66 -12.76 19.49
CA HIS A 131 -3.04 -12.53 19.99
C HIS A 131 -3.22 -11.16 20.65
N GLN A 132 -2.18 -10.59 21.26
CA GLN A 132 -2.21 -9.23 21.82
C GLN A 132 -2.07 -8.13 20.75
N ASN A 133 -1.41 -8.42 19.64
CA ASN A 133 -1.09 -7.45 18.58
C ASN A 133 -1.95 -7.63 17.33
N MET A 134 -2.84 -8.62 17.29
CA MET A 134 -3.79 -8.84 16.21
C MET A 134 -5.12 -8.18 16.56
N GLN A 135 -5.61 -7.33 15.67
CA GLN A 135 -6.96 -6.79 15.73
C GLN A 135 -7.79 -7.37 14.59
N THR A 136 -9.00 -7.81 14.89
CA THR A 136 -9.96 -8.26 13.88
C THR A 136 -10.84 -7.09 13.48
N ILE A 137 -10.91 -6.80 12.19
CA ILE A 137 -11.78 -5.73 11.68
C ILE A 137 -13.17 -6.32 11.40
N ASN A 138 -14.21 -5.64 11.91
CA ASN A 138 -15.59 -6.06 11.70
C ASN A 138 -16.12 -5.50 10.37
N PHE A 139 -16.04 -6.31 9.32
CA PHE A 139 -16.50 -5.94 7.97
C PHE A 139 -18.01 -5.79 7.83
N ASN A 140 -18.80 -6.23 8.81
CA ASN A 140 -20.24 -5.96 8.83
C ASN A 140 -20.56 -4.47 9.00
N LYS A 141 -19.58 -3.66 9.43
CA LYS A 141 -19.70 -2.20 9.49
C LYS A 141 -19.58 -1.51 8.11
N ILE A 142 -19.07 -2.20 7.10
CA ILE A 142 -19.00 -1.63 5.75
C ILE A 142 -20.43 -1.47 5.23
N ASP A 143 -20.84 -0.22 5.01
CA ASP A 143 -22.10 0.07 4.35
C ASP A 143 -22.07 -0.45 2.91
N LYS A 144 -22.89 -1.48 2.65
CA LYS A 144 -23.00 -2.13 1.35
C LYS A 144 -23.45 -1.18 0.26
N SER A 145 -24.24 -0.15 0.60
CA SER A 145 -24.71 0.84 -0.37
C SER A 145 -23.58 1.78 -0.79
N THR A 146 -22.81 2.32 0.16
CA THR A 146 -21.58 3.07 -0.10
C THR A 146 -20.57 2.25 -0.89
N LEU A 147 -20.32 0.99 -0.52
CA LEU A 147 -19.42 0.10 -1.26
C LEU A 147 -19.86 -0.07 -2.71
N SER A 148 -21.15 -0.33 -2.95
CA SER A 148 -21.72 -0.50 -4.28
C SER A 148 -21.59 0.77 -5.14
N SER A 149 -21.83 1.94 -4.53
CA SER A 149 -21.66 3.25 -5.15
C SER A 149 -20.19 3.50 -5.54
N ASN A 150 -19.26 3.23 -4.63
CA ASN A 150 -17.82 3.35 -4.87
C ASN A 150 -17.37 2.44 -6.02
N ILE A 151 -17.80 1.17 -6.03
CA ILE A 151 -17.45 0.23 -7.09
C ILE A 151 -17.92 0.74 -8.45
N ILE A 152 -19.16 1.23 -8.57
CA ILE A 152 -19.66 1.80 -9.83
C ILE A 152 -18.84 3.02 -10.25
N LYS A 153 -18.54 3.92 -9.31
CA LYS A 153 -17.74 5.10 -9.61
C LYS A 153 -16.35 4.70 -10.12
N GLU A 154 -15.70 3.77 -9.43
CA GLU A 154 -14.30 3.39 -9.67
C GLU A 154 -14.14 2.52 -10.92
N ILE A 155 -15.09 1.65 -11.25
CA ILE A 155 -15.02 0.82 -12.46
C ILE A 155 -15.28 1.63 -13.74
N ASN A 156 -16.07 2.71 -13.64
CA ASN A 156 -16.32 3.63 -14.74
C ASN A 156 -15.21 4.69 -14.88
N ASP A 157 -14.35 4.81 -13.88
CA ASP A 157 -13.18 5.68 -13.96
C ASP A 157 -12.08 4.98 -14.77
N LYS A 158 -11.99 5.36 -16.05
CA LYS A 158 -10.99 4.82 -16.98
C LYS A 158 -9.56 5.01 -16.47
N GLN A 159 -9.28 6.06 -15.69
CA GLN A 159 -7.95 6.30 -15.14
C GLN A 159 -7.61 5.27 -14.06
N ILE A 160 -8.56 4.95 -13.16
CA ILE A 160 -8.39 3.87 -12.18
C ILE A 160 -8.09 2.55 -12.89
N ILE A 161 -8.87 2.21 -13.93
CA ILE A 161 -8.66 0.99 -14.70
C ILE A 161 -7.29 0.99 -15.39
N ALA A 162 -6.94 2.07 -16.08
CA ALA A 162 -5.66 2.21 -16.75
C ALA A 162 -4.46 2.05 -15.82
N GLU A 163 -4.42 2.79 -14.70
CA GLU A 163 -3.32 2.72 -13.72
C GLU A 163 -3.21 1.32 -13.10
N SER A 164 -4.34 0.66 -12.82
CA SER A 164 -4.35 -0.72 -12.30
C SER A 164 -3.72 -1.73 -13.25
N ILE A 165 -3.81 -1.46 -14.55
CA ILE A 165 -3.22 -2.32 -15.57
C ILE A 165 -1.75 -1.96 -15.78
N LYS A 166 -1.44 -0.67 -15.87
CA LYS A 166 -0.08 -0.15 -16.07
C LYS A 166 0.89 -0.67 -15.00
N LEU A 167 0.49 -0.63 -13.73
CA LEU A 167 1.32 -1.13 -12.63
C LEU A 167 1.54 -2.65 -12.65
N MET A 168 0.68 -3.41 -13.33
CA MET A 168 0.85 -4.86 -13.48
C MET A 168 1.65 -5.23 -14.72
N ASN A 169 1.46 -4.51 -15.83
CA ASN A 169 2.05 -4.81 -17.12
C ASN A 169 2.14 -3.54 -17.99
N ASP A 170 3.16 -2.72 -17.70
CA ASP A 170 3.40 -1.43 -18.36
C ASP A 170 3.56 -1.58 -19.88
N PHE A 171 4.25 -2.65 -20.31
CA PHE A 171 4.45 -2.95 -21.72
C PHE A 171 3.13 -3.22 -22.46
N MET A 172 2.27 -4.10 -21.93
CA MET A 172 0.95 -4.35 -22.53
C MET A 172 0.03 -3.13 -22.45
N TYR A 173 0.24 -2.28 -21.43
CA TYR A 173 -0.50 -1.04 -21.31
C TYR A 173 -0.26 -0.13 -22.51
N ASP A 174 1.01 0.20 -22.79
CA ASP A 174 1.37 1.13 -23.86
C ASP A 174 1.13 0.55 -25.26
N LEU A 175 1.31 -0.77 -25.44
CA LEU A 175 1.20 -1.39 -26.76
C LEU A 175 -0.25 -1.52 -27.26
N TYR A 176 -1.22 -1.69 -26.37
CA TYR A 176 -2.56 -2.14 -26.78
C TYR A 176 -3.70 -1.65 -25.88
N ILE A 177 -3.50 -1.64 -24.56
CA ILE A 177 -4.59 -1.38 -23.63
C ILE A 177 -4.93 0.11 -23.54
N LYS A 178 -3.94 0.98 -23.73
CA LYS A 178 -4.15 2.43 -23.77
C LYS A 178 -5.15 2.80 -24.86
N GLU A 179 -4.93 2.32 -26.08
CA GLU A 179 -5.84 2.54 -27.21
C GLU A 179 -7.23 1.94 -26.95
N LEU A 180 -7.27 0.74 -26.37
CA LEU A 180 -8.50 0.06 -25.95
C LEU A 180 -9.32 0.90 -24.97
N LEU A 181 -8.70 1.52 -23.95
CA LEU A 181 -9.41 2.32 -22.95
C LEU A 181 -9.75 3.74 -23.42
N GLU A 182 -8.85 4.39 -24.17
CA GLU A 182 -9.05 5.74 -24.71
C GLU A 182 -10.26 5.76 -25.66
N ASN A 183 -10.35 4.76 -26.54
CA ASN A 183 -11.43 4.64 -27.53
C ASN A 183 -12.68 3.89 -27.01
N ALA A 184 -12.62 3.26 -25.83
CA ALA A 184 -13.77 2.52 -25.32
C ALA A 184 -14.89 3.43 -24.83
N ILE A 185 -16.08 3.25 -25.39
CA ILE A 185 -17.30 3.86 -24.87
C ILE A 185 -18.11 2.77 -24.18
N TYR A 186 -17.71 2.44 -22.96
CA TYR A 186 -18.46 1.55 -22.08
C TYR A 186 -19.00 2.32 -20.88
N LYS A 187 -20.08 1.81 -20.30
CA LYS A 187 -20.60 2.24 -18.99
C LYS A 187 -21.08 1.04 -18.21
N VAL A 188 -20.57 0.88 -17.00
CA VAL A 188 -21.01 -0.14 -16.06
C VAL A 188 -22.12 0.44 -15.18
N VAL A 189 -23.24 -0.27 -15.09
CA VAL A 189 -24.39 0.12 -14.27
C VAL A 189 -24.92 -1.09 -13.49
N PHE A 190 -25.66 -0.85 -12.40
CA PHE A 190 -26.45 -1.92 -11.81
C PHE A 190 -27.68 -2.21 -12.69
N ASN A 191 -27.93 -3.50 -12.95
CA ASN A 191 -29.20 -3.94 -13.50
C ASN A 191 -30.25 -4.15 -12.39
N SER A 192 -31.48 -4.51 -12.77
CA SER A 192 -32.59 -4.77 -11.83
C SER A 192 -32.29 -5.88 -10.81
N GLY A 193 -31.34 -6.77 -11.08
CA GLY A 193 -30.86 -7.80 -10.15
C GLY A 193 -29.68 -7.36 -9.28
N ASN A 194 -29.32 -6.08 -9.24
CA ASN A 194 -28.13 -5.53 -8.57
C ASN A 194 -26.81 -6.17 -9.05
N ASN A 195 -26.75 -6.62 -10.31
CA ASN A 195 -25.52 -7.07 -10.93
C ASN A 195 -24.89 -5.94 -11.71
N LEU A 196 -23.56 -5.87 -11.73
CA LEU A 196 -22.82 -4.98 -12.61
C LEU A 196 -22.96 -5.47 -14.04
N HIS A 197 -23.57 -4.64 -14.88
CA HIS A 197 -23.77 -4.88 -16.30
C HIS A 197 -22.98 -3.83 -17.08
N MET A 198 -22.09 -4.31 -17.94
CA MET A 198 -21.31 -3.47 -18.82
C MET A 198 -22.11 -3.19 -20.09
N LYS A 199 -22.52 -1.95 -20.27
CA LYS A 199 -23.17 -1.47 -21.49
C LYS A 199 -22.12 -0.88 -22.42
N PHE A 200 -22.33 -1.11 -23.70
CA PHE A 200 -21.48 -0.62 -24.78
C PHE A 200 -22.34 0.19 -25.74
N ASN A 201 -21.71 1.09 -26.50
CA ASN A 201 -22.35 1.65 -27.68
C ASN A 201 -22.54 0.57 -28.77
N ASP A 202 -23.48 0.82 -29.66
CA ASP A 202 -23.90 -0.13 -30.70
C ASP A 202 -22.83 -0.35 -31.79
N ASP A 203 -21.92 0.61 -31.97
CA ASP A 203 -20.87 0.65 -32.99
C ASP A 203 -19.61 -0.17 -32.65
N ILE A 204 -19.50 -0.70 -31.43
CA ILE A 204 -18.34 -1.50 -31.00
C ILE A 204 -18.50 -2.98 -31.46
N SER A 205 -17.45 -3.54 -32.06
CA SER A 205 -17.42 -4.95 -32.48
C SER A 205 -17.54 -5.91 -31.29
N ILE A 206 -18.09 -7.10 -31.53
CA ILE A 206 -18.28 -8.11 -30.47
C ILE A 206 -16.96 -8.55 -29.83
N GLU A 207 -15.90 -8.66 -30.63
CA GLU A 207 -14.55 -9.00 -30.16
C GLU A 207 -14.04 -7.94 -29.17
N ARG A 208 -14.17 -6.66 -29.53
CA ARG A 208 -13.76 -5.54 -28.68
C ARG A 208 -14.59 -5.47 -27.39
N LYS A 209 -15.89 -5.78 -27.45
CA LYS A 209 -16.75 -5.89 -26.26
C LYS A 209 -16.25 -6.98 -25.31
N ASN A 210 -15.86 -8.15 -25.83
CA ASN A 210 -15.33 -9.27 -25.04
C ASN A 210 -13.99 -8.94 -24.38
N GLU A 211 -13.09 -8.27 -25.11
CA GLU A 211 -11.79 -7.81 -24.59
C GLU A 211 -11.99 -6.82 -23.44
N LEU A 212 -12.82 -5.79 -23.65
CA LEU A 212 -13.15 -4.80 -22.62
C LEU A 212 -13.81 -5.43 -21.40
N PHE A 213 -14.76 -6.35 -21.62
CA PHE A 213 -15.46 -7.04 -20.54
C PHE A 213 -14.51 -7.84 -19.66
N SER A 214 -13.59 -8.59 -20.28
CA SER A 214 -12.61 -9.39 -19.57
C SER A 214 -11.63 -8.50 -18.81
N LEU A 215 -11.16 -7.42 -19.44
CA LEU A 215 -10.23 -6.46 -18.87
C LEU A 215 -10.84 -5.77 -17.64
N VAL A 216 -12.01 -5.16 -17.80
CA VAL A 216 -12.70 -4.41 -16.75
C VAL A 216 -13.20 -5.33 -15.64
N GLY A 217 -13.76 -6.50 -16.00
CA GLY A 217 -14.25 -7.49 -15.05
C GLY A 217 -13.16 -8.01 -14.10
N ALA A 218 -11.95 -8.22 -14.60
CA ALA A 218 -10.81 -8.63 -13.76
C ALA A 218 -10.40 -7.57 -12.72
N ARG A 219 -10.72 -6.28 -12.95
CA ARG A 219 -10.35 -5.19 -12.04
C ARG A 219 -11.30 -5.00 -10.87
N ILE A 220 -12.47 -5.64 -10.90
CA ILE A 220 -13.40 -5.60 -9.76
C ILE A 220 -12.76 -6.06 -8.46
N PHE A 221 -11.92 -7.11 -8.49
CA PHE A 221 -11.29 -7.60 -7.27
C PHE A 221 -10.32 -6.58 -6.67
N SER A 222 -9.55 -5.85 -7.48
CA SER A 222 -8.70 -4.77 -6.96
C SER A 222 -9.48 -3.59 -6.45
N ILE A 223 -10.59 -3.24 -7.11
CA ILE A 223 -11.50 -2.20 -6.63
C ILE A 223 -12.07 -2.61 -5.26
N LEU A 224 -12.53 -3.84 -5.11
CA LEU A 224 -12.99 -4.39 -3.83
C LEU A 224 -11.90 -4.35 -2.77
N ARG A 225 -10.69 -4.81 -3.10
CA ARG A 225 -9.53 -4.79 -2.20
C ARG A 225 -9.19 -3.36 -1.77
N GLY A 226 -9.14 -2.41 -2.71
CA GLY A 226 -8.85 -1.01 -2.44
C GLY A 226 -9.88 -0.38 -1.51
N ASN A 227 -11.17 -0.73 -1.62
CA ASN A 227 -12.20 -0.30 -0.68
C ASN A 227 -12.02 -0.92 0.71
N VAL A 228 -11.72 -2.23 0.79
CA VAL A 228 -11.40 -2.92 2.06
C VAL A 228 -10.21 -2.27 2.76
N VAL A 229 -9.11 -2.03 2.04
CA VAL A 229 -7.90 -1.44 2.60
C VAL A 229 -8.15 0.00 3.04
N THR A 230 -8.91 0.79 2.27
CA THR A 230 -9.28 2.14 2.67
C THR A 230 -10.09 2.11 3.98
N PHE A 231 -11.11 1.26 4.05
CA PHE A 231 -11.91 1.09 5.26
C PHE A 231 -11.05 0.65 6.46
N ASN A 232 -10.20 -0.36 6.27
CA ASN A 232 -9.34 -0.88 7.33
C ASN A 232 -8.38 0.17 7.85
N SER A 233 -7.76 0.93 6.94
CA SER A 233 -6.84 2.01 7.32
C SER A 233 -7.52 3.06 8.21
N LEU A 234 -8.79 3.38 7.93
CA LEU A 234 -9.58 4.33 8.72
C LEU A 234 -9.96 3.77 10.09
N GLU A 235 -10.46 2.52 10.17
CA GLU A 235 -10.74 1.86 11.46
C GLU A 235 -9.48 1.75 12.34
N CYS A 236 -8.32 1.66 11.69
CA CYS A 236 -7.02 1.59 12.32
C CYS A 236 -6.39 2.95 12.68
N ASN A 237 -7.03 4.07 12.32
CA ASN A 237 -6.47 5.43 12.41
C ASN A 237 -5.09 5.56 11.74
N ALA A 238 -4.88 4.86 10.62
CA ALA A 238 -3.65 4.95 9.86
C ALA A 238 -3.55 6.29 9.13
N THR A 239 -2.43 6.98 9.30
CA THR A 239 -2.11 8.25 8.62
C THR A 239 -1.58 8.07 7.20
N SER A 240 -1.29 6.82 6.82
CA SER A 240 -0.72 6.46 5.54
C SER A 240 -1.13 5.03 5.18
N ILE A 241 -1.27 4.75 3.89
CA ILE A 241 -1.51 3.41 3.38
C ILE A 241 -0.38 3.12 2.40
N TRP A 242 0.35 2.03 2.62
CA TRP A 242 1.26 1.42 1.66
C TRP A 242 0.68 0.08 1.27
N GLY A 243 0.95 -0.39 0.06
CA GLY A 243 0.29 -1.61 -0.37
C GLY A 243 0.89 -2.30 -1.56
N ASN A 244 0.19 -3.35 -1.97
CA ASN A 244 0.46 -4.03 -3.22
C ASN A 244 0.06 -3.14 -4.42
N PRO A 245 0.73 -3.26 -5.58
CA PRO A 245 0.51 -2.37 -6.72
C PRO A 245 -0.94 -2.24 -7.20
N SER A 246 -1.75 -3.29 -7.03
CA SER A 246 -3.15 -3.26 -7.47
C SER A 246 -4.03 -2.40 -6.56
N THR A 247 -3.75 -2.42 -5.26
CA THR A 247 -4.36 -1.51 -4.27
C THR A 247 -3.84 -0.09 -4.47
N GLU A 248 -2.53 0.07 -4.72
CA GLU A 248 -1.92 1.36 -5.00
C GLU A 248 -2.59 2.06 -6.18
N ALA A 249 -2.82 1.37 -7.30
CA ALA A 249 -3.51 1.94 -8.46
C ALA A 249 -4.93 2.44 -8.15
N VAL A 250 -5.72 1.64 -7.44
CA VAL A 250 -7.10 2.01 -7.10
C VAL A 250 -7.10 3.25 -6.22
N ILE A 251 -6.25 3.26 -5.18
CA ILE A 251 -6.17 4.39 -4.26
C ILE A 251 -5.60 5.64 -4.94
N GLN A 252 -4.57 5.50 -5.80
CA GLN A 252 -4.05 6.59 -6.63
C GLN A 252 -5.11 7.20 -7.52
N GLY A 253 -5.91 6.39 -8.23
CA GLY A 253 -6.95 6.93 -9.10
C GLY A 253 -8.08 7.62 -8.31
N LYS A 254 -8.48 7.07 -7.14
CA LYS A 254 -9.39 7.78 -6.22
C LYS A 254 -8.87 9.17 -5.86
N LEU A 255 -7.57 9.29 -5.61
CA LEU A 255 -6.95 10.51 -5.10
C LEU A 255 -6.57 11.49 -6.20
N LYS A 256 -6.11 11.05 -7.38
CA LYS A 256 -5.92 11.92 -8.55
C LYS A 256 -7.22 12.67 -8.89
N SER A 257 -8.39 12.02 -8.76
CA SER A 257 -9.68 12.69 -8.98
C SER A 257 -9.99 13.83 -7.98
N ILE A 258 -9.37 13.80 -6.79
CA ILE A 258 -9.51 14.80 -5.72
C ILE A 258 -8.40 15.87 -5.81
N TYR A 259 -7.17 15.46 -6.08
CA TYR A 259 -5.96 16.30 -6.05
C TYR A 259 -5.66 17.08 -7.32
N TYR A 260 -6.14 16.67 -8.50
CA TYR A 260 -6.03 17.51 -9.69
C TYR A 260 -6.77 18.87 -9.53
N LYS A 261 -7.47 19.08 -8.41
CA LYS A 261 -8.06 20.36 -7.98
C LYS A 261 -7.22 21.17 -6.97
N SER A 262 -6.18 20.61 -6.35
CA SER A 262 -5.41 21.29 -5.28
C SER A 262 -3.90 21.33 -5.59
N GLY A 263 -3.49 22.30 -6.41
CA GLY A 263 -2.10 22.48 -6.90
C GLY A 263 -1.02 22.84 -5.87
N LYS A 264 -1.22 22.61 -4.57
CA LYS A 264 -0.25 22.98 -3.51
C LYS A 264 0.72 21.84 -3.12
N THR A 265 0.35 20.58 -3.35
CA THR A 265 1.09 19.41 -2.86
C THR A 265 2.33 19.06 -3.69
N ALA A 266 2.31 19.35 -5.00
CA ALA A 266 3.39 19.00 -5.92
C ALA A 266 4.68 19.81 -5.68
N SER A 267 4.57 21.01 -5.09
CA SER A 267 5.71 21.90 -4.79
C SER A 267 6.60 21.34 -3.69
N ALA A 268 6.01 20.89 -2.57
CA ALA A 268 6.75 20.33 -1.45
C ALA A 268 7.38 18.97 -1.80
N ALA A 269 6.69 18.16 -2.61
CA ALA A 269 7.21 16.89 -3.12
C ALA A 269 8.47 17.07 -3.98
N ASN A 270 8.40 17.97 -4.97
CA ASN A 270 9.53 18.29 -5.83
C ASN A 270 10.71 18.89 -5.05
N PHE A 271 10.46 19.70 -4.02
CA PHE A 271 11.52 20.29 -3.19
C PHE A 271 12.32 19.22 -2.43
N LEU A 272 11.65 18.27 -1.78
CA LEU A 272 12.32 17.23 -0.97
C LEU A 272 13.02 16.16 -1.84
N ILE A 273 12.56 15.93 -3.07
CA ILE A 273 13.24 15.07 -4.05
C ILE A 273 14.58 15.68 -4.51
N ASN A 274 14.68 17.02 -4.53
CA ASN A 274 15.87 17.75 -4.99
C ASN A 274 16.87 18.08 -3.86
N LEU A 275 16.69 17.56 -2.66
CA LEU A 275 17.64 17.76 -1.56
C LEU A 275 18.86 16.83 -1.75
N ASP A 276 20.02 17.43 -2.00
CA ASP A 276 21.29 16.72 -2.13
C ASP A 276 21.69 15.99 -0.84
N GLY A 277 22.25 14.78 -0.99
CA GLY A 277 22.81 14.00 0.10
C GLY A 277 21.83 13.08 0.82
N ILE A 278 20.67 12.73 0.22
CA ILE A 278 19.77 11.68 0.70
C ILE A 278 20.29 10.29 0.24
N PRO A 279 20.95 9.48 1.10
CA PRO A 279 21.28 8.08 0.85
C PRO A 279 20.04 7.30 0.44
N ASN A 280 20.23 6.56 -0.64
CA ASN A 280 19.26 5.63 -1.15
C ASN A 280 19.21 4.40 -0.23
N ILE A 281 18.31 4.37 0.77
CA ILE A 281 18.14 3.22 1.67
C ILE A 281 17.91 1.95 0.86
N LYS A 282 17.14 2.02 -0.23
CA LYS A 282 16.88 0.88 -1.11
C LYS A 282 18.20 0.21 -1.54
N ALA A 283 19.15 1.00 -2.05
CA ALA A 283 20.45 0.47 -2.44
C ALA A 283 21.23 -0.13 -1.25
N LEU A 284 21.15 0.48 -0.07
CA LEU A 284 21.82 -0.03 1.13
C LEU A 284 21.20 -1.35 1.64
N ILE A 285 19.89 -1.52 1.50
CA ILE A 285 19.17 -2.75 1.84
C ILE A 285 19.44 -3.84 0.79
N GLU A 286 19.29 -3.51 -0.50
CA GLU A 286 19.50 -4.44 -1.62
C GLU A 286 20.94 -4.99 -1.62
N ASN A 287 21.91 -4.14 -1.30
CA ASN A 287 23.33 -4.53 -1.16
C ASN A 287 23.65 -5.18 0.19
N LYS A 288 22.66 -5.48 1.05
CA LYS A 288 22.80 -6.09 2.38
C LYS A 288 23.73 -5.31 3.33
N GLN A 289 23.89 -4.01 3.12
CA GLN A 289 24.74 -3.15 3.95
C GLN A 289 24.03 -2.73 5.25
N ILE A 290 22.71 -2.78 5.28
CA ILE A 290 21.86 -2.49 6.43
C ILE A 290 21.03 -3.73 6.80
N ASP A 291 21.09 -4.13 8.06
CA ASP A 291 20.22 -5.14 8.66
C ASP A 291 19.21 -4.50 9.62
N ILE A 292 18.24 -5.29 10.10
CA ILE A 292 17.21 -4.81 11.02
C ILE A 292 17.77 -4.28 12.35
N LYS A 293 18.96 -4.72 12.80
CA LYS A 293 19.62 -4.15 13.99
C LYS A 293 20.07 -2.72 13.72
N LYS A 294 20.69 -2.46 12.58
CA LYS A 294 21.05 -1.11 12.13
C LYS A 294 19.81 -0.24 11.89
N VAL A 295 18.75 -0.79 11.28
CA VAL A 295 17.45 -0.10 11.12
C VAL A 295 16.90 0.40 12.46
N MET A 296 16.88 -0.46 13.48
CA MET A 296 16.40 -0.07 14.82
C MET A 296 17.26 1.00 15.48
N LYS A 297 18.58 1.00 15.23
CA LYS A 297 19.49 2.05 15.71
C LYS A 297 19.19 3.39 15.03
N ILE A 298 18.92 3.37 13.72
CA ILE A 298 18.53 4.56 12.94
C ILE A 298 17.19 5.09 13.46
N ARG A 299 16.18 4.23 13.65
CA ARG A 299 14.88 4.60 14.22
C ARG A 299 15.01 5.39 15.53
N GLY A 300 15.89 4.94 16.42
CA GLY A 300 16.16 5.62 17.69
C GLY A 300 16.71 7.03 17.52
N ARG A 301 17.61 7.24 16.55
CA ARG A 301 18.23 8.54 16.26
C ARG A 301 17.32 9.47 15.45
N ALA A 302 16.51 8.91 14.57
CA ALA A 302 15.58 9.63 13.72
C ALA A 302 14.32 10.14 14.45
N LYS A 303 14.24 10.05 15.80
CA LYS A 303 13.07 10.50 16.56
C LYS A 303 12.73 11.96 16.32
N ASN A 304 13.71 12.86 16.41
CA ASN A 304 13.49 14.31 16.22
C ASN A 304 13.11 14.64 14.78
N LEU A 305 13.72 13.95 13.80
CA LEU A 305 13.36 14.09 12.39
C LEU A 305 11.92 13.62 12.16
N ARG A 306 11.51 12.47 12.70
CA ARG A 306 10.11 12.04 12.66
C ARG A 306 9.18 13.04 13.33
N GLU A 307 9.55 13.62 14.48
CA GLU A 307 8.74 14.64 15.14
C GLU A 307 8.56 15.87 14.28
N LEU A 308 9.64 16.36 13.67
CA LEU A 308 9.61 17.47 12.74
C LEU A 308 8.68 17.17 11.56
N LEU A 309 8.94 16.09 10.81
CA LEU A 309 8.27 15.78 9.55
C LEU A 309 6.74 15.71 9.66
N PHE A 310 6.22 15.23 10.79
CA PHE A 310 4.78 15.10 11.02
C PHE A 310 4.09 16.39 11.48
N ASN A 311 4.86 17.37 11.95
CA ASN A 311 4.34 18.68 12.33
C ASN A 311 4.44 19.70 11.17
N LEU A 312 4.93 19.27 10.00
CA LEU A 312 5.19 20.12 8.82
C LEU A 312 3.96 20.61 8.07
N GLY A 313 2.76 20.07 8.36
CA GLY A 313 1.52 20.43 7.66
C GLY A 313 1.21 21.94 7.65
N ASP A 314 1.85 22.71 8.54
CA ASP A 314 1.68 24.16 8.71
C ASP A 314 3.00 24.98 8.64
N SER A 315 4.16 24.38 8.28
CA SER A 315 5.48 25.02 8.43
C SER A 315 6.07 25.59 7.13
N ASP A 316 6.82 26.70 7.24
CA ASP A 316 7.55 27.35 6.13
C ASP A 316 8.68 26.47 5.58
N GLU A 317 8.87 26.46 4.26
CA GLU A 317 9.89 25.71 3.52
C GLU A 317 11.30 25.89 4.11
N ASN A 318 11.60 27.09 4.60
CA ASN A 318 12.88 27.41 5.25
C ASN A 318 13.07 26.73 6.61
N GLU A 319 12.00 26.52 7.38
CA GLU A 319 12.06 25.80 8.65
C GLU A 319 12.28 24.30 8.41
N ILE A 320 11.63 23.74 7.39
CA ILE A 320 11.84 22.36 6.92
C ILE A 320 13.32 22.17 6.54
N ARG A 321 13.85 23.11 5.75
CA ARG A 321 15.25 23.11 5.30
C ARG A 321 16.23 23.18 6.46
N LYS A 322 16.00 24.08 7.42
CA LYS A 322 16.90 24.29 8.56
C LYS A 322 16.93 23.06 9.46
N ALA A 323 15.77 22.55 9.87
CA ALA A 323 15.72 21.38 10.72
C ALA A 323 16.20 20.10 10.03
N TYR A 324 16.02 20.01 8.70
CA TYR A 324 16.64 18.97 7.89
C TYR A 324 18.17 19.05 7.97
N LEU A 325 18.77 20.19 7.63
CA LEU A 325 20.21 20.39 7.67
C LEU A 325 20.79 20.18 9.08
N ASP A 326 20.08 20.62 10.11
CA ASP A 326 20.47 20.41 11.51
C ASP A 326 20.48 18.91 11.89
N ALA A 327 19.50 18.14 11.41
CA ALA A 327 19.49 16.68 11.56
C ALA A 327 20.64 16.01 10.80
N LEU A 328 20.96 16.50 9.58
CA LEU A 328 22.09 16.01 8.78
C LEU A 328 23.46 16.36 9.37
N GLN A 329 23.58 17.49 10.04
CA GLN A 329 24.83 18.00 10.63
C GLN A 329 25.08 17.47 12.03
N SER A 330 24.09 16.87 12.68
CA SER A 330 24.27 16.16 13.94
C SER A 330 25.26 15.00 13.72
N LYS A 331 26.40 15.03 14.42
CA LYS A 331 27.54 14.13 14.18
C LYS A 331 27.14 12.65 14.35
N GLY A 332 26.85 11.98 13.24
CA GLY A 332 26.56 10.56 13.12
C GLY A 332 26.65 10.12 11.66
N SER A 333 27.40 9.05 11.38
CA SER A 333 27.76 8.56 10.04
C SER A 333 26.59 8.47 9.04
N PHE A 334 26.78 9.01 7.82
CA PHE A 334 26.23 8.75 6.45
C PHE A 334 24.91 7.97 6.18
N ILE A 335 24.31 7.30 7.16
CA ILE A 335 23.20 6.36 7.02
C ILE A 335 21.85 7.00 7.41
N GLU A 336 21.87 8.16 8.06
CA GLU A 336 20.69 8.72 8.75
C GLU A 336 19.77 9.59 7.88
N LYS A 337 20.09 9.73 6.61
CA LYS A 337 19.51 10.74 5.74
C LYS A 337 18.48 10.14 4.79
N SER A 338 17.39 9.66 5.37
CA SER A 338 16.38 8.86 4.69
C SER A 338 15.07 9.63 4.70
N ILE A 339 14.69 10.32 3.63
CA ILE A 339 13.53 11.27 3.65
C ILE A 339 12.51 11.00 2.56
N ARG A 340 12.76 9.99 1.71
CA ARG A 340 11.95 9.66 0.53
C ARG A 340 10.44 9.55 0.79
N PHE A 341 10.00 9.34 2.03
CA PHE A 341 8.60 9.16 2.43
C PHE A 341 8.15 10.07 3.57
N ALA A 342 8.81 11.20 3.81
CA ALA A 342 8.40 12.16 4.83
C ALA A 342 7.22 13.05 4.43
N ILE A 343 7.10 13.29 3.13
CA ILE A 343 6.12 14.18 2.48
C ILE A 343 4.69 13.66 2.62
N PRO A 344 4.43 12.37 2.35
CA PRO A 344 3.12 11.78 2.52
C PRO A 344 2.60 11.88 3.93
N THR A 345 3.55 11.78 4.82
CA THR A 345 3.41 11.62 6.24
C THR A 345 3.08 12.95 6.92
N ALA A 346 3.69 14.04 6.45
CA ALA A 346 3.30 15.41 6.81
C ALA A 346 1.85 15.71 6.43
N LEU A 347 1.44 15.29 5.23
CA LEU A 347 0.11 15.54 4.68
C LEU A 347 -0.97 14.66 5.35
N GLY A 348 -0.61 13.43 5.71
CA GLY A 348 -1.49 12.48 6.41
C GLY A 348 -1.80 12.78 7.85
N ALA A 349 -1.01 13.62 8.49
CA ALA A 349 -1.31 14.15 9.81
C ALA A 349 -2.51 15.13 9.79
N THR A 350 -2.82 15.74 8.64
CA THR A 350 -3.93 16.70 8.49
C THR A 350 -5.24 16.03 8.08
N ASP A 351 -5.17 15.02 7.20
CA ASP A 351 -6.29 14.17 6.81
C ASP A 351 -5.74 12.79 6.35
N PRO A 352 -6.14 11.68 6.98
CA PRO A 352 -5.69 10.33 6.62
C PRO A 352 -5.89 9.94 5.14
N ILE A 353 -6.95 10.43 4.50
CA ILE A 353 -7.24 10.18 3.08
C ILE A 353 -6.24 10.95 2.21
N ILE A 354 -5.91 12.18 2.62
CA ILE A 354 -4.89 13.02 1.98
C ILE A 354 -3.48 12.42 2.18
N GLY A 355 -3.17 11.92 3.37
CA GLY A 355 -1.92 11.22 3.67
C GLY A 355 -1.69 9.96 2.89
N ALA A 356 -2.73 9.12 2.81
CA ALA A 356 -2.74 7.98 1.93
C ALA A 356 -2.43 8.43 0.49
N GLY A 357 -3.09 9.47 -0.01
CA GLY A 357 -2.90 9.95 -1.38
C GLY A 357 -1.51 10.50 -1.69
N ALA A 358 -0.96 11.26 -0.77
CA ALA A 358 0.40 11.75 -0.88
C ALA A 358 1.44 10.62 -0.83
N SER A 359 1.18 9.55 -0.06
CA SER A 359 2.05 8.34 0.01
C SER A 359 2.15 7.63 -1.31
N PHE A 360 1.06 7.62 -2.05
CA PHE A 360 1.04 7.00 -3.35
C PHE A 360 1.56 7.91 -4.47
N LEU A 361 1.44 9.25 -4.33
CA LEU A 361 2.03 10.21 -5.29
C LEU A 361 3.55 10.24 -5.22
N ASP A 362 4.14 10.07 -4.03
CA ASP A 362 5.60 9.98 -3.87
C ASP A 362 6.19 8.79 -4.65
N ASN A 363 5.54 7.62 -4.62
CA ASN A 363 5.98 6.47 -5.43
C ASN A 363 5.95 6.79 -6.94
N PHE A 364 4.90 7.48 -7.40
CA PHE A 364 4.72 7.83 -8.82
C PHE A 364 5.70 8.91 -9.30
N LEU A 365 5.89 9.98 -8.53
CA LEU A 365 6.81 11.06 -8.89
C LEU A 365 8.24 10.56 -8.93
N ILE A 366 8.65 9.72 -7.98
CA ILE A 366 10.04 9.26 -7.92
C ILE A 366 10.35 8.25 -9.02
N ASP A 367 9.40 7.38 -9.41
CA ASP A 367 9.62 6.49 -10.56
C ASP A 367 9.66 7.25 -11.89
N LYS A 368 8.96 8.38 -12.01
CA LYS A 368 8.99 9.26 -13.19
C LYS A 368 10.23 10.17 -13.25
N PHE A 369 10.79 10.54 -12.09
CA PHE A 369 11.98 11.39 -11.96
C PHE A 369 13.26 10.61 -11.63
N LYS A 370 13.35 9.32 -12.00
CA LYS A 370 14.62 8.58 -12.08
C LYS A 370 15.56 9.19 -13.14
N GLY A 371 16.03 10.41 -12.90
CA GLY A 371 17.29 10.91 -13.40
C GLY A 371 18.39 10.24 -12.57
N ASN A 372 19.29 9.55 -13.25
CA ASN A 372 20.39 8.78 -12.69
C ASN A 372 21.19 9.54 -11.61
N ILE A 373 21.02 9.18 -10.33
CA ILE A 373 22.08 9.43 -9.33
C ILE A 373 23.02 8.23 -9.43
N ARG A 374 24.13 8.40 -10.14
CA ARG A 374 25.16 7.37 -10.24
C ARG A 374 25.94 7.34 -8.94
N VAL A 375 26.14 6.14 -8.40
CA VAL A 375 26.97 5.90 -7.20
C VAL A 375 28.41 6.40 -7.38
N SER A 376 28.87 6.62 -8.63
CA SER A 376 30.15 7.24 -8.95
C SER A 376 30.34 8.63 -8.33
N ASP A 377 29.26 9.38 -8.12
CA ASP A 377 29.34 10.78 -7.67
C ASP A 377 29.52 10.87 -6.14
N ILE A 378 29.56 9.72 -5.45
CA ILE A 378 29.77 9.61 -4.00
C ILE A 378 31.25 9.33 -3.68
N PHE A 379 32.04 8.83 -4.64
CA PHE A 379 33.42 8.41 -4.41
C PHE A 379 34.50 9.36 -4.95
N ASP A 380 34.13 10.39 -5.70
CA ASP A 380 35.07 11.46 -6.09
C ASP A 380 34.91 12.68 -5.17
N ILE A 381 35.49 12.58 -3.97
CA ILE A 381 35.89 13.76 -3.19
C ILE A 381 37.41 13.66 -3.02
N LYS A 382 38.13 14.57 -3.70
CA LYS A 382 39.53 14.88 -3.41
C LYS A 382 39.67 15.61 -2.08
#